data_AF-A0AAU8JD15-F1
#
_entry.id   AF-A0AAU8JD15-F1
#
_cell.length_a   1.000
_cell.length_b   1.000
_cell.length_c   1.000
_cell.angle_alpha   90.00
_cell.angle_beta   90.00
_cell.angle_gamma   90.00
#
_symmetry.space_group_name_H-M   'P 1'
#
loop_
_entity.id
_entity.type
_entity.pdbx_description
1 polymer ?
#
loop_
_entity_poly.entity_id
_entity_poly.type
_entity_poly.pdbx_seq_one_letter_code
_entity_poly.pdbx_strand_id
1 'polypeptide(L)' 'MGRSSYSQFIRFLQEDLAISASSIDLAERVCGSFGIRNRESDPMPLPMVLWQYGLVTIQQLERIFDWLETA' A
#
# COMPACT_ATOMS: atom_id res chain seq x y z
N MET A 1 -3.96 -16.92 9.56
CA MET A 1 -4.68 -15.75 10.09
C MET A 1 -4.16 -14.53 9.34
N GLY A 2 -4.72 -14.20 8.17
CA GLY A 2 -4.03 -13.31 7.21
C GLY A 2 -4.92 -12.34 6.44
N ARG A 3 -6.08 -11.96 6.99
CA ARG A 3 -7.01 -10.99 6.35
C ARG A 3 -7.18 -9.68 7.13
N SER A 4 -6.61 -9.59 8.34
CA SER A 4 -6.78 -8.43 9.23
C SER A 4 -5.80 -7.30 8.93
N SER A 5 -4.55 -7.62 8.56
CA SER A 5 -3.48 -6.62 8.43
C SER A 5 -3.65 -5.73 7.19
N TYR A 6 -4.11 -6.28 6.06
CA TYR A 6 -4.33 -5.48 4.84
C TYR A 6 -5.44 -4.43 4.99
N SER A 7 -6.54 -4.76 5.68
CA SER A 7 -7.62 -3.78 5.93
C SER A 7 -7.16 -2.65 6.87
N GLN A 8 -6.31 -2.98 7.85
CA GLN A 8 -5.68 -1.99 8.74
C GLN A 8 -4.68 -1.11 7.98
N PHE A 9 -3.95 -1.69 7.04
CA PHE A 9 -3.02 -0.98 6.17
C PHE A 9 -3.72 0.05 5.29
N ILE A 10 -4.80 -0.34 4.62
CA ILE A 10 -5.59 0.60 3.80
C ILE A 10 -6.16 1.73 4.65
N ARG A 11 -6.60 1.43 5.87
CA ARG A 11 -7.10 2.44 6.80
C ARG A 11 -5.99 3.40 7.24
N PHE A 12 -4.79 2.92 7.53
CA PHE A 12 -3.62 3.76 7.84
C PHE A 12 -3.26 4.68 6.67
N LEU A 13 -3.28 4.17 5.44
CA LEU A 13 -3.04 4.97 4.23
C LEU A 13 -4.08 6.09 4.07
N GLN A 14 -5.34 5.82 4.36
CA GLN A 14 -6.43 6.81 4.24
C GLN A 14 -6.44 7.82 5.39
N GLU A 15 -6.25 7.38 6.64
CA GLU A 15 -6.36 8.24 7.82
C GLU A 15 -5.03 8.95 8.14
N ASP A 16 -3.90 8.26 8.12
CA ASP A 16 -2.59 8.79 8.55
C ASP A 16 -1.84 9.49 7.40
N LEU A 17 -1.90 8.91 6.20
CA LEU A 17 -1.27 9.50 5.01
C LEU A 17 -2.20 10.37 4.17
N ALA A 18 -3.49 10.45 4.51
CA ALA A 18 -4.51 11.18 3.77
C ALA A 18 -4.59 10.77 2.27
N ILE A 19 -4.26 9.51 1.96
CA ILE A 19 -4.34 9.00 0.59
C ILE A 19 -5.81 8.77 0.23
N SER A 20 -6.24 9.33 -0.89
CA SER A 20 -7.60 9.10 -1.38
C SER A 20 -7.81 7.62 -1.74
N ALA A 21 -8.98 7.08 -1.43
CA ALA A 21 -9.35 5.71 -1.78
C ALA A 21 -9.19 5.42 -3.28
N SER A 22 -9.39 6.43 -4.13
CA SER A 22 -9.18 6.39 -5.58
C SER A 22 -7.73 6.04 -5.96
N SER A 23 -6.76 6.56 -5.20
CA SER A 23 -5.32 6.34 -5.41
C SER A 23 -4.93 4.92 -5.01
N ILE A 24 -5.56 4.40 -3.94
CA ILE A 24 -5.37 3.03 -3.47
C ILE A 24 -5.96 2.03 -4.48
N ASP A 25 -7.17 2.28 -4.98
CA ASP A 25 -7.80 1.48 -6.05
C ASP A 25 -6.92 1.43 -7.30
N LEU A 26 -6.38 2.59 -7.71
CA LEU A 26 -5.45 2.64 -8.84
C LEU A 26 -4.20 1.78 -8.59
N ALA A 27 -3.58 1.89 -7.41
CA ALA A 27 -2.39 1.14 -7.06
C ALA A 27 -2.64 -0.38 -7.02
N GLU A 28 -3.78 -0.81 -6.47
CA GLU A 28 -4.24 -2.21 -6.47
C GLU A 28 -4.41 -2.75 -7.89
N ARG A 29 -5.07 -1.99 -8.75
CA ARG A 29 -5.30 -2.36 -10.15
C ARG A 29 -3.99 -2.44 -10.93
N VAL A 30 -3.07 -1.50 -10.70
CA VAL A 30 -1.74 -1.50 -11.32
C VAL A 30 -0.93 -2.71 -10.86
N CYS A 31 -0.96 -3.05 -9.57
CA CYS A 31 -0.32 -4.24 -9.03
C CYS A 31 -0.85 -5.52 -9.71
N GLY A 32 -2.16 -5.64 -9.88
CA GLY A 32 -2.77 -6.75 -10.61
C GLY A 32 -2.42 -6.78 -12.11
N SER A 33 -2.20 -5.62 -12.72
CA SER A 33 -1.86 -5.49 -14.15
C SER A 33 -0.38 -5.70 -14.47
N PHE A 34 0.53 -5.44 -13.53
CA PHE A 34 1.98 -5.56 -13.74
C PHE A 34 2.49 -7.01 -13.76
N GLY A 35 1.58 -8.01 -13.73
CA GLY A 35 1.95 -9.43 -13.76
C GLY A 35 2.69 -9.90 -12.50
N ILE A 36 2.70 -9.10 -11.43
CA ILE A 36 3.19 -9.47 -10.11
C ILE A 36 2.17 -10.46 -9.52
N ARG A 37 2.23 -11.72 -9.96
CA ARG A 37 1.40 -12.82 -9.44
C ARG A 37 1.86 -13.29 -8.07
N ASN A 38 2.60 -12.48 -7.30
CA ASN A 38 3.05 -12.88 -5.98
C ASN A 38 1.88 -12.82 -4.98
N ARG A 39 1.09 -13.90 -5.02
CA ARG A 39 0.69 -14.65 -3.83
C ARG A 39 0.08 -13.81 -2.72
N GLU A 40 -1.18 -13.40 -2.95
CA GLU A 40 -2.28 -13.34 -1.96
C GLU A 40 -2.08 -12.58 -0.62
N SER A 41 -0.90 -12.10 -0.24
CA SER A 41 -0.66 -11.67 1.14
C SER A 41 0.53 -10.72 1.37
N ASP A 42 1.30 -10.34 0.34
CA ASP A 42 2.44 -9.45 0.54
C ASP A 42 2.08 -8.01 0.14
N PRO A 43 1.87 -7.08 1.10
CA PRO A 43 1.61 -5.66 0.84
C PRO A 43 2.83 -4.91 0.30
N MET A 44 4.00 -5.55 0.22
CA MET A 44 5.28 -4.98 -0.25
C MET A 44 5.26 -4.24 -1.60
N PRO A 45 4.48 -4.62 -2.64
CA PRO A 45 4.44 -3.88 -3.90
C PRO A 45 3.58 -2.60 -3.82
N LEU A 46 2.62 -2.50 -2.89
CA LEU A 46 1.71 -1.35 -2.83
C LEU A 46 2.41 -0.03 -2.48
N PRO A 47 3.27 0.06 -1.43
CA PRO A 47 4.03 1.28 -1.12
C PRO A 47 4.86 1.76 -2.30
N MET A 48 5.51 0.81 -2.99
CA MET A 48 6.38 1.10 -4.13
C MET A 48 5.60 1.66 -5.31
N VAL A 49 4.42 1.10 -5.62
CA VAL A 49 3.54 1.63 -6.68
C VAL A 49 3.01 3.00 -6.30
N LEU A 50 2.57 3.21 -5.06
CA LEU A 50 2.12 4.51 -4.59
C LEU A 50 3.20 5.58 -4.75
N TRP A 51 4.46 5.25 -4.44
CA TRP A 51 5.60 6.16 -4.61
C TRP A 51 5.92 6.41 -6.07
N GLN A 52 5.92 5.37 -6.90
CA GLN A 52 6.22 5.48 -8.34
C GLN A 52 5.21 6.38 -9.07
N TYR A 53 3.96 6.41 -8.62
CA TYR A 53 2.92 7.29 -9.16
C TYR A 53 2.93 8.70 -8.53
N GLY A 54 3.84 8.97 -7.57
CA GLY A 54 3.89 10.24 -6.84
C GLY A 54 2.68 10.46 -5.93
N LEU A 55 1.97 9.40 -5.56
CA LEU A 55 0.81 9.44 -4.66
C LEU A 55 1.24 9.53 -3.19
N VAL A 56 2.49 9.14 -2.90
CA VAL A 56 3.12 9.31 -1.59
C VAL A 56 4.52 9.91 -1.73
N THR A 57 4.92 10.70 -0.74
CA THR A 57 6.29 11.22 -0.64
C THR A 57 7.23 10.16 -0.03
N ILE A 58 8.55 10.36 -0.12
CA ILE A 58 9.52 9.48 0.53
C ILE A 58 9.27 9.41 2.05
N GLN A 59 8.93 10.53 2.70
CA GLN A 59 8.64 10.54 4.14
C GLN A 59 7.41 9.69 4.50
N GLN A 60 6.40 9.72 3.63
CA GLN A 60 5.22 8.87 3.77
C GLN A 60 5.55 7.41 3.49
N LEU A 61 6.34 7.15 2.45
CA LEU A 61 6.84 5.81 2.12
C LEU A 61 7.59 5.18 3.29
N GLU A 62 8.47 5.92 3.96
CA GLU A 62 9.19 5.44 5.15
C GLU A 62 8.22 5.07 6.29
N ARG A 63 7.19 5.88 6.55
CA ARG A 63 6.16 5.54 7.55
C ARG A 63 5.38 4.28 7.19
N ILE A 64 5.10 4.07 5.90
CA ILE A 64 4.43 2.85 5.42
C ILE A 64 5.31 1.63 5.70
N PHE A 65 6.61 1.72 5.41
CA PHE A 65 7.55 0.62 5.69
C PHE A 65 7.72 0.37 7.20
N ASP A 66 7.88 1.42 8.01
CA ASP A 66 7.97 1.33 9.46
C ASP A 66 6.72 0.66 10.07
N TRP A 67 5.55 1.02 9.57
CA TRP A 67 4.28 0.39 9.96
C TRP A 67 4.22 -1.09 9.54
N LEU A 68 4.66 -1.43 8.33
CA LEU A 68 4.71 -2.80 7.84
C LEU A 68 5.69 -3.70 8.60
N GLU A 69 6.78 -3.14 9.15
CA GLU A 69 7.71 -3.89 10.01
C GLU A 69 7.20 -4.06 11.45
N THR A 70 6.33 -3.15 11.91
CA THR A 70 5.81 -3.12 13.28
C THR A 70 4.48 -3.89 13.47
N ALA A 71 3.73 -4.14 12.38
CA ALA A 71 2.41 -4.79 12.39
C ALA A 71 2.45 -6.32 12.22
#